data_AF-A0A397UVN8-F1
#
_entry.id   AF-A0A397UVN8-F1
#
_cell.length_a   1.000
_cell.length_b   1.000
_cell.length_c   1.000
_cell.angle_alpha   90.00
_cell.angle_beta   90.00
_cell.angle_gamma   90.00
#
_symmetry.space_group_name_H-M   'P 1'
#
loop_
_entity.id
_entity.type
_entity.pdbx_description
1 polymer ?
#
loop_
_entity_poly.entity_id
_entity_poly.type
_entity_poly.pdbx_seq_one_letter_code
_entity_poly.pdbx_strand_id
1 'polypeptide(L)'
;MHFAKLQEGCRIAQKEQKPTSLDHLKNAFLSALDVDWDWLLTKLPENILIVIAKHWNSGQETEGVYILPDTNILLVHPPLSNTQIGCFHAKLMLLFFDGWMRVVVASGILIPYDWETNENVIFVQDFPIVQATGIKNHIVNKLSQYDFSRAKAKLIASIPGAYKGIENMKKYGHGSLCKVVQEVCGPNENLIRMSTYLTSLYLKNVDLNPARGEALAEALHRNTTLNHLDLSSDAEDLMNNLKSEGGTMLSL
;
A
#
# COMPACT_ATOMS: atom_id res chain seq x y z
N MET A 1 -22.36 -1.54 -19.17
CA MET A 1 -22.54 -0.88 -17.85
C MET A 1 -21.68 -1.61 -16.84
N HIS A 2 -20.74 -1.05 -16.07
CA HIS A 2 -19.77 0.03 -16.27
C HIS A 2 -18.80 -0.13 -15.08
N PHE A 3 -17.56 -0.57 -15.30
CA PHE A 3 -16.48 -0.39 -14.30
C PHE A 3 -16.26 1.10 -14.00
N ALA A 4 -16.80 2.00 -14.85
CA ALA A 4 -16.96 3.41 -14.57
C ALA A 4 -17.74 3.70 -13.28
N LYS A 5 -18.60 2.80 -12.76
CA LYS A 5 -19.26 3.03 -11.45
C LYS A 5 -18.35 2.80 -10.24
N LEU A 6 -17.29 2.01 -10.38
CA LEU A 6 -16.19 1.96 -9.39
C LEU A 6 -15.36 3.26 -9.41
N GLN A 7 -15.50 4.06 -10.48
CA GLN A 7 -14.81 5.33 -10.70
C GLN A 7 -15.71 6.56 -10.43
N GLU A 8 -17.04 6.44 -10.51
CA GLU A 8 -17.98 7.55 -10.36
C GLU A 8 -18.17 8.00 -8.91
N GLY A 9 -18.04 7.09 -7.93
CA GLY A 9 -18.08 7.42 -6.49
C GLY A 9 -16.76 7.94 -5.92
N CYS A 10 -15.67 7.88 -6.69
CA CYS A 10 -14.34 8.24 -6.25
C CYS A 10 -13.85 9.45 -7.06
N ARG A 11 -13.44 10.55 -6.41
CA ARG A 11 -12.86 11.70 -7.12
C ARG A 11 -11.54 11.27 -7.78
N ILE A 12 -11.59 10.77 -9.02
CA ILE A 12 -10.39 10.42 -9.77
C ILE A 12 -9.68 11.70 -10.17
N ALA A 13 -8.59 12.00 -9.46
CA ALA A 13 -7.71 13.10 -9.76
C ALA A 13 -6.79 12.79 -10.96
N GLN A 14 -7.28 12.22 -12.07
CA GLN A 14 -6.55 12.16 -13.34
C GLN A 14 -7.47 12.29 -14.55
N LYS A 15 -7.17 13.33 -15.33
CA LYS A 15 -7.82 13.72 -16.58
C LYS A 15 -7.08 13.05 -17.74
N GLU A 16 -7.21 11.73 -17.94
CA GLU A 16 -6.71 11.06 -19.16
C GLU A 16 -7.78 10.14 -19.77
N GLN A 17 -8.16 10.48 -21.01
CA GLN A 17 -9.24 9.92 -21.83
C GLN A 17 -8.88 8.54 -22.43
N LYS A 18 -8.65 7.53 -21.58
CA LYS A 18 -8.57 6.12 -22.03
C LYS A 18 -9.88 5.39 -21.72
N PRO A 19 -10.27 4.39 -22.53
CA PRO A 19 -11.56 3.74 -22.35
C PRO A 19 -11.71 3.21 -20.91
N THR A 20 -12.80 3.59 -20.26
CA THR A 20 -13.25 3.05 -18.97
C THR A 20 -14.06 1.76 -19.16
N SER A 21 -14.29 1.35 -20.41
CA SER A 21 -15.00 0.12 -20.75
C SER A 21 -14.11 -1.11 -20.65
N LEU A 22 -14.69 -2.21 -20.16
CA LEU A 22 -14.04 -3.52 -20.06
C LEU A 22 -13.94 -4.24 -21.41
N ASP A 23 -14.57 -3.71 -22.46
CA ASP A 23 -14.70 -4.38 -23.77
C ASP A 23 -13.35 -4.69 -24.44
N HIS A 24 -12.27 -4.02 -24.01
CA HIS A 24 -10.91 -4.24 -24.52
C HIS A 24 -9.97 -4.93 -23.51
N LEU A 25 -10.49 -5.29 -22.33
CA LEU A 25 -9.72 -6.00 -21.31
C LEU A 25 -9.37 -7.40 -21.82
N LYS A 26 -8.11 -7.82 -21.72
CA LYS A 26 -7.65 -9.15 -22.17
C LYS A 26 -7.52 -10.16 -21.04
N ASN A 27 -7.27 -9.67 -19.84
CA ASN A 27 -7.17 -10.44 -18.60
C ASN A 27 -6.97 -9.44 -17.45
N ALA A 28 -7.23 -9.89 -16.24
CA ALA A 28 -7.05 -9.09 -15.04
C ALA A 28 -6.50 -9.91 -13.88
N PHE A 29 -5.78 -9.24 -13.00
CA PHE A 29 -5.49 -9.70 -11.65
C PHE A 29 -6.15 -8.74 -10.66
N LEU A 30 -6.90 -9.28 -9.69
CA LEU A 30 -7.48 -8.52 -8.60
C LEU A 30 -7.02 -9.14 -7.29
N SER A 31 -6.72 -8.30 -6.30
CA SER A 31 -6.50 -8.74 -4.93
C SER A 31 -7.54 -8.13 -4.00
N ALA A 32 -8.00 -8.89 -3.01
CA ALA A 32 -9.00 -8.41 -2.06
C ALA A 32 -8.82 -9.05 -0.67
N LEU A 33 -9.36 -8.40 0.36
CA LEU A 33 -9.54 -9.07 1.65
C LEU A 33 -10.74 -10.02 1.58
N ASP A 34 -11.86 -9.51 1.11
CA ASP A 34 -13.12 -10.25 1.01
C ASP A 34 -13.82 -9.96 -0.32
N VAL A 35 -14.70 -10.86 -0.74
CA VAL A 35 -15.36 -10.85 -2.05
C VAL A 35 -16.83 -11.25 -1.92
N ASP A 36 -17.72 -10.38 -2.38
CA ASP A 36 -19.10 -10.74 -2.69
C ASP A 36 -19.14 -11.27 -4.13
N TRP A 37 -19.31 -12.59 -4.29
CA TRP A 37 -19.22 -13.24 -5.60
C TRP A 37 -20.36 -12.89 -6.53
N ASP A 38 -21.60 -12.87 -6.01
CA ASP A 38 -22.78 -12.56 -6.80
C ASP A 38 -22.68 -11.13 -7.36
N TRP A 39 -22.26 -10.17 -6.52
CA TRP A 39 -22.03 -8.81 -6.96
C TRP A 39 -20.86 -8.71 -7.93
N LEU A 40 -19.70 -9.30 -7.60
CA LEU A 40 -18.49 -9.14 -8.40
C LEU A 40 -18.65 -9.72 -9.81
N LEU A 41 -19.28 -10.90 -9.94
CA LEU A 41 -19.50 -11.54 -11.23
C LEU A 41 -20.35 -10.66 -12.17
N THR A 42 -21.30 -9.87 -11.64
CA THR A 42 -22.06 -8.90 -12.46
C THR A 42 -21.22 -7.76 -13.02
N LYS A 43 -20.00 -7.54 -12.49
CA LYS A 43 -19.11 -6.45 -12.91
C LYS A 43 -17.98 -6.91 -13.83
N LEU A 44 -17.72 -8.21 -13.91
CA LEU A 44 -16.58 -8.76 -14.64
C LEU A 44 -17.00 -9.30 -16.01
N PRO A 45 -16.16 -9.15 -17.03
CA PRO A 45 -16.38 -9.81 -18.32
C PRO A 45 -16.22 -11.33 -18.20
N GLU A 46 -17.14 -12.07 -18.80
CA GLU A 46 -17.16 -13.54 -18.74
C GLU A 46 -16.20 -14.19 -19.75
N ASN A 47 -15.70 -13.47 -20.75
CA ASN A 47 -14.96 -14.03 -21.89
C ASN A 47 -13.42 -13.99 -21.75
N ILE A 48 -12.89 -13.63 -20.58
CA ILE A 48 -11.45 -13.50 -20.35
C ILE A 48 -11.01 -14.20 -19.07
N LEU A 49 -9.74 -14.57 -19.01
CA LEU A 49 -9.12 -15.08 -17.78
C LEU A 49 -8.98 -13.96 -16.75
N ILE A 50 -9.50 -14.20 -15.55
CA ILE A 50 -9.36 -13.30 -14.41
C ILE A 50 -8.75 -14.07 -13.24
N VAL A 51 -7.71 -13.52 -12.61
CA VAL A 51 -7.07 -14.07 -11.43
C VAL A 51 -7.50 -13.25 -10.22
N ILE A 52 -8.03 -13.89 -9.18
CA ILE A 52 -8.44 -13.22 -7.95
C ILE A 52 -7.68 -13.82 -6.78
N ALA A 53 -6.80 -13.04 -6.16
CA ALA A 53 -6.17 -13.40 -4.90
C ALA A 53 -6.98 -12.81 -3.73
N LYS A 54 -7.44 -13.65 -2.80
CA LYS A 54 -8.16 -13.17 -1.61
C LYS A 54 -7.61 -13.73 -0.32
N HIS A 55 -7.93 -13.08 0.79
CA HIS A 55 -7.78 -13.74 2.08
C HIS A 55 -8.70 -14.97 2.16
N TRP A 56 -8.26 -15.96 2.92
CA TRP A 56 -8.95 -17.23 3.10
C TRP A 56 -8.84 -17.65 4.56
N ASN A 57 -9.84 -18.40 5.01
CA ASN A 57 -9.91 -18.88 6.38
C ASN A 57 -9.17 -20.22 6.47
N SER A 58 -8.02 -20.24 7.13
CA SER A 58 -7.21 -21.46 7.26
C SER A 58 -7.86 -22.59 8.08
N GLY A 59 -8.96 -22.32 8.78
CA GLY A 59 -9.77 -23.34 9.45
C GLY A 59 -10.80 -24.01 8.54
N GLN A 60 -11.09 -23.45 7.36
CA GLN A 60 -12.17 -23.91 6.46
C GLN A 60 -11.70 -24.14 5.03
N GLU A 61 -10.70 -23.38 4.58
CA GLU A 61 -10.16 -23.37 3.23
C GLU A 61 -8.69 -23.84 3.27
N THR A 62 -8.13 -24.11 2.10
CA THR A 62 -6.71 -24.48 1.95
C THR A 62 -5.96 -23.46 1.11
N GLU A 63 -4.64 -23.38 1.31
CA GLU A 63 -3.74 -22.60 0.46
C GLU A 63 -3.65 -23.24 -0.93
N GLY A 64 -3.63 -22.43 -1.99
CA GLY A 64 -3.48 -22.95 -3.35
C GLY A 64 -4.11 -22.09 -4.43
N VAL A 65 -4.22 -22.69 -5.62
CA VAL A 65 -4.87 -22.10 -6.79
C VAL A 65 -6.02 -23.01 -7.22
N TYR A 66 -7.19 -22.42 -7.41
CA TYR A 66 -8.43 -23.12 -7.70
C TYR A 66 -9.10 -22.51 -8.92
N ILE A 67 -9.77 -23.34 -9.71
CA ILE A 67 -10.68 -22.86 -10.76
C ILE A 67 -12.05 -22.69 -10.10
N LEU A 68 -12.62 -21.50 -10.17
CA LEU A 68 -13.97 -21.27 -9.67
C LEU A 68 -14.97 -21.91 -10.67
N PRO A 69 -15.86 -22.82 -10.23
CA PRO A 69 -16.76 -23.56 -11.12
C PRO A 69 -17.58 -22.63 -12.03
N ASP A 70 -17.78 -23.05 -13.28
CA ASP A 70 -18.60 -22.34 -14.29
C ASP A 70 -18.15 -20.89 -14.58
N THR A 71 -16.90 -20.55 -14.29
CA THR A 71 -16.33 -19.23 -14.57
C THR A 71 -14.95 -19.33 -15.23
N ASN A 72 -14.48 -18.22 -15.79
CA ASN A 72 -13.10 -18.06 -16.26
C ASN A 72 -12.17 -17.47 -15.18
N ILE A 73 -12.46 -17.75 -13.91
CA ILE A 73 -11.75 -17.20 -12.75
C ILE A 73 -10.80 -18.23 -12.14
N LEU A 74 -9.54 -17.83 -11.94
CA LEU A 74 -8.59 -18.50 -11.08
C LEU A 74 -8.56 -17.83 -9.72
N LEU A 75 -9.05 -18.54 -8.70
CA LEU A 75 -9.00 -18.14 -7.31
C LEU A 75 -7.66 -18.53 -6.70
N VAL A 76 -6.97 -17.57 -6.07
CA VAL A 76 -5.70 -17.77 -5.39
C VAL A 76 -5.91 -17.55 -3.89
N HIS A 77 -5.60 -18.57 -3.12
CA HIS A 77 -5.44 -18.51 -1.67
C HIS A 77 -3.94 -18.38 -1.38
N PRO A 78 -3.42 -17.14 -1.22
CA PRO A 78 -2.00 -16.90 -1.07
C PRO A 78 -1.49 -17.41 0.28
N PRO A 79 -0.19 -17.70 0.41
CA PRO A 79 0.38 -18.10 1.70
C PRO A 79 0.08 -17.09 2.81
N LEU A 80 -0.40 -17.60 3.95
CA LEU A 80 -0.61 -16.80 5.16
C LEU A 80 0.53 -16.99 6.14
N SER A 81 0.65 -16.08 7.11
CA SER A 81 1.63 -16.23 8.16
C SER A 81 1.31 -17.45 9.04
N ASN A 82 2.33 -18.22 9.40
CA ASN A 82 2.21 -19.34 10.35
C ASN A 82 1.87 -18.91 11.79
N THR A 83 1.76 -17.60 12.05
CA THR A 83 1.48 -17.03 13.38
C THR A 83 -0.01 -16.93 13.71
N GLN A 84 -0.90 -17.33 12.79
CA GLN A 84 -2.37 -17.24 12.90
C GLN A 84 -2.95 -15.82 13.07
N ILE A 85 -2.11 -14.78 13.19
CA ILE A 85 -2.50 -13.38 13.41
C ILE A 85 -2.21 -12.53 12.15
N GLY A 86 -2.50 -13.05 10.95
CA GLY A 86 -2.19 -12.39 9.69
C GLY A 86 -3.35 -12.42 8.70
N CYS A 87 -3.48 -11.38 7.87
CA CYS A 87 -4.46 -11.33 6.80
C CYS A 87 -3.84 -10.90 5.47
N PHE A 88 -4.49 -11.29 4.37
CA PHE A 88 -4.15 -10.81 3.04
C PHE A 88 -5.00 -9.57 2.74
N HIS A 89 -4.46 -8.38 3.06
CA HIS A 89 -5.21 -7.12 3.01
C HIS A 89 -4.99 -6.30 1.73
N ALA A 90 -4.21 -6.80 0.77
CA ALA A 90 -3.88 -6.04 -0.44
C ALA A 90 -5.11 -5.85 -1.33
N LYS A 91 -5.28 -4.63 -1.87
CA LYS A 91 -6.33 -4.28 -2.85
C LYS A 91 -5.69 -3.64 -4.09
N LEU A 92 -5.10 -4.50 -4.90
CA LEU A 92 -4.37 -4.19 -6.12
C LEU A 92 -5.14 -4.77 -7.30
N MET A 93 -5.33 -3.98 -8.36
CA MET A 93 -5.84 -4.48 -9.63
C MET A 93 -4.83 -4.20 -10.73
N LEU A 94 -4.52 -5.23 -11.51
CA LEU A 94 -3.70 -5.15 -12.71
C LEU A 94 -4.58 -5.52 -13.89
N LEU A 95 -4.91 -4.53 -14.72
CA LEU A 95 -5.83 -4.69 -15.85
C LEU A 95 -5.02 -4.60 -17.14
N PHE A 96 -5.06 -5.63 -17.97
CA PHE A 96 -4.21 -5.75 -19.15
C PHE A 96 -5.02 -5.54 -20.43
N PHE A 97 -4.62 -4.56 -21.24
CA PHE A 97 -5.26 -4.17 -22.50
C PHE A 97 -4.30 -4.36 -23.68
N ASP A 98 -4.80 -4.14 -24.90
CA ASP A 98 -3.97 -4.12 -26.10
C ASP A 98 -3.01 -2.91 -26.08
N GLY A 99 -1.72 -3.18 -25.91
CA GLY A 99 -0.65 -2.20 -25.94
C GLY A 99 -0.41 -1.41 -24.64
N TRP A 100 -1.18 -1.65 -23.58
CA TRP A 100 -1.01 -0.98 -22.29
C TRP A 100 -1.61 -1.78 -21.12
N MET A 101 -1.27 -1.39 -19.89
CA MET A 101 -1.90 -1.90 -18.66
C MET A 101 -2.33 -0.76 -17.76
N ARG A 102 -3.27 -1.03 -16.86
CA ARG A 102 -3.68 -0.15 -15.76
C ARG A 102 -3.31 -0.80 -14.43
N VAL A 103 -2.65 -0.03 -13.58
CA VAL A 103 -2.44 -0.37 -12.17
C VAL A 103 -3.45 0.43 -11.34
N VAL A 104 -4.18 -0.27 -10.48
CA VAL A 104 -5.13 0.31 -9.53
C VAL A 104 -4.76 -0.12 -8.13
N VAL A 105 -4.65 0.84 -7.20
CA VAL A 105 -4.54 0.56 -5.76
C VAL A 105 -5.72 1.24 -5.09
N ALA A 106 -6.55 0.46 -4.39
CA ALA A 106 -7.78 0.96 -3.77
C ALA A 106 -7.77 0.74 -2.25
N SER A 107 -8.59 1.49 -1.52
CA SER A 107 -8.88 1.22 -0.11
C SER A 107 -10.01 0.20 0.09
N GLY A 108 -10.97 0.13 -0.85
CA GLY A 108 -12.15 -0.72 -0.74
C GLY A 108 -11.91 -2.19 -1.06
N ILE A 109 -12.64 -3.08 -0.39
CA ILE A 109 -12.74 -4.52 -0.67
C ILE A 109 -13.78 -4.79 -1.77
N LEU A 110 -13.89 -6.02 -2.30
CA LEU A 110 -14.77 -6.34 -3.43
C LEU A 110 -16.19 -6.72 -2.98
N ILE A 111 -16.87 -5.80 -2.29
CA ILE A 111 -18.28 -5.95 -1.87
C ILE A 111 -19.09 -4.69 -2.25
N PRO A 112 -20.42 -4.78 -2.47
CA PRO A 112 -21.22 -3.62 -2.88
C PRO A 112 -21.08 -2.40 -1.98
N TYR A 113 -21.11 -2.62 -0.65
CA TYR A 113 -21.10 -1.55 0.35
C TYR A 113 -19.91 -0.58 0.19
N ASP A 114 -18.73 -1.11 -0.14
CA ASP A 114 -17.52 -0.30 -0.29
C ASP A 114 -17.55 0.59 -1.55
N TRP A 115 -18.32 0.23 -2.56
CA TRP A 115 -18.32 0.95 -3.83
C TRP A 115 -19.60 1.74 -4.10
N GLU A 116 -20.67 1.46 -3.35
CA GLU A 116 -21.98 2.07 -3.55
C GLU A 116 -22.37 2.99 -2.39
N THR A 117 -21.77 2.79 -1.21
CA THR A 117 -22.16 3.51 0.02
C THR A 117 -20.98 4.23 0.68
N ASN A 118 -19.80 3.61 0.73
CA ASN A 118 -18.63 4.19 1.40
C ASN A 118 -17.83 5.13 0.51
N GLU A 119 -17.21 6.12 1.15
CA GLU A 119 -16.13 6.88 0.53
C GLU A 119 -14.85 6.05 0.54
N ASN A 120 -14.35 5.73 -0.65
CA ASN A 120 -13.08 5.04 -0.84
C ASN A 120 -12.14 5.89 -1.68
N VAL A 121 -10.84 5.59 -1.60
CA VAL A 121 -9.79 6.23 -2.39
C VAL A 121 -9.19 5.23 -3.35
N ILE A 122 -8.94 5.67 -4.58
CA ILE A 122 -8.37 4.86 -5.64
C ILE A 122 -7.22 5.63 -6.30
N PHE A 123 -6.04 5.04 -6.30
CA PHE A 123 -4.95 5.42 -7.18
C PHE A 123 -5.05 4.64 -8.49
N VAL A 124 -4.99 5.34 -9.62
CA VAL A 124 -5.02 4.74 -10.96
C VAL A 124 -3.87 5.31 -11.78
N GLN A 125 -3.13 4.43 -12.45
CA GLN A 125 -2.15 4.84 -13.46
C GLN A 125 -2.02 3.82 -14.59
N ASP A 126 -1.90 4.34 -15.81
CA ASP A 126 -1.73 3.54 -17.02
C ASP A 126 -0.26 3.52 -17.47
N PHE A 127 0.17 2.37 -18.00
CA PHE A 127 1.54 2.12 -18.46
C PHE A 127 1.51 1.47 -19.86
N PRO A 128 2.22 2.03 -20.86
CA PRO A 128 2.29 1.45 -22.20
C PRO A 128 3.21 0.24 -22.23
N ILE A 129 3.08 -0.61 -23.26
CA ILE A 129 4.06 -1.66 -23.56
C ILE A 129 5.36 -1.03 -24.07
N VAL A 130 6.52 -1.57 -23.68
CA VAL A 130 7.81 -1.32 -24.33
C VAL A 130 7.79 -2.11 -25.64
N GLN A 131 8.04 -1.46 -26.79
CA GLN A 131 7.96 -2.10 -28.12
C GLN A 131 8.53 -3.53 -28.11
N ALA A 132 7.76 -4.47 -28.68
CA ALA A 132 7.98 -5.90 -28.60
C ALA A 132 9.42 -6.31 -28.92
N THR A 133 10.23 -6.57 -27.89
CA THR A 133 11.40 -7.41 -28.09
C THR A 133 10.87 -8.79 -28.44
N GLY A 134 10.97 -9.18 -29.71
CA GLY A 134 10.56 -10.46 -30.27
C GLY A 134 11.39 -11.63 -29.72
N ILE A 135 11.36 -11.85 -28.41
CA ILE A 135 12.02 -12.96 -27.75
C ILE A 135 10.95 -13.89 -27.22
N LYS A 136 10.75 -14.96 -27.99
CA LYS A 136 10.17 -16.23 -27.54
C LYS A 136 10.98 -16.73 -26.34
N ASN A 137 10.59 -16.36 -25.13
CA ASN A 137 10.99 -17.08 -23.92
C ASN A 137 9.73 -17.21 -23.05
N HIS A 138 9.20 -18.43 -23.05
CA HIS A 138 8.04 -18.81 -22.26
C HIS A 138 8.25 -18.40 -20.78
N ILE A 139 7.24 -17.71 -20.23
CA ILE A 139 7.03 -17.46 -18.79
C ILE A 139 8.08 -16.55 -18.12
N VAL A 140 8.44 -15.41 -18.74
CA VAL A 140 9.12 -14.32 -18.02
C VAL A 140 8.12 -13.19 -17.79
N ASN A 141 7.85 -12.92 -16.49
CA ASN A 141 6.98 -11.89 -15.91
C ASN A 141 6.27 -10.97 -16.90
N LYS A 142 4.97 -11.18 -17.12
CA LYS A 142 4.10 -10.31 -17.95
C LYS A 142 4.21 -8.81 -17.63
N LEU A 143 4.70 -8.43 -16.45
CA LEU A 143 4.95 -7.04 -16.08
C LEU A 143 6.18 -6.43 -16.75
N SER A 144 7.21 -7.20 -17.11
CA SER A 144 8.46 -6.66 -17.71
C SER A 144 8.27 -6.07 -19.11
N GLN A 145 7.14 -6.37 -19.75
CA GLN A 145 6.79 -5.80 -21.06
C GLN A 145 6.26 -4.36 -20.97
N TYR A 146 6.00 -3.82 -19.78
CA TYR A 146 5.44 -2.48 -19.61
C TYR A 146 6.47 -1.44 -19.17
N ASP A 147 6.34 -0.21 -19.67
CA ASP A 147 7.19 0.92 -19.32
C ASP A 147 6.67 1.61 -18.06
N PHE A 148 7.37 1.40 -16.94
CA PHE A 148 7.07 2.05 -15.65
C PHE A 148 7.86 3.35 -15.42
N SER A 149 8.64 3.85 -16.39
CA SER A 149 9.48 5.05 -16.22
C SER A 149 8.69 6.30 -15.81
N ARG A 150 7.40 6.36 -16.15
CA ARG A 150 6.48 7.45 -15.80
C ARG A 150 5.70 7.23 -14.50
N ALA A 151 6.02 6.21 -13.71
CA ALA A 151 5.32 5.92 -12.45
C ALA A 151 5.32 7.16 -11.53
N LYS A 152 4.12 7.59 -11.09
CA LYS A 152 3.93 8.75 -10.21
C LYS A 152 4.05 8.40 -8.73
N ALA A 153 4.13 7.11 -8.40
CA ALA A 153 4.20 6.61 -7.03
C ALA A 153 5.15 5.42 -6.95
N LYS A 154 5.75 5.21 -5.78
CA LYS A 154 6.47 3.97 -5.43
C LYS A 154 5.54 3.05 -4.64
N LEU A 155 5.44 1.79 -5.05
CA LEU A 155 4.66 0.80 -4.32
C LEU A 155 5.44 0.31 -3.10
N ILE A 156 4.81 0.34 -1.93
CA ILE A 156 5.36 -0.18 -0.68
C ILE A 156 4.47 -1.32 -0.22
N ALA A 157 4.99 -2.54 -0.26
CA ALA A 157 4.27 -3.75 0.14
C ALA A 157 4.66 -4.17 1.56
N SER A 158 3.69 -4.70 2.30
CA SER A 158 3.90 -5.42 3.56
C SER A 158 3.70 -6.90 3.31
N ILE A 159 4.79 -7.67 3.41
CA ILE A 159 4.75 -9.13 3.25
C ILE A 159 5.01 -9.75 4.62
N PRO A 160 4.22 -10.75 5.05
CA PRO A 160 4.47 -11.43 6.31
C PRO A 160 5.80 -12.17 6.27
N GLY A 161 6.59 -12.06 7.34
CA GLY A 161 7.86 -12.77 7.46
C GLY A 161 8.72 -12.24 8.61
N ALA A 162 9.67 -13.07 9.06
CA ALA A 162 10.70 -12.66 10.00
C ALA A 162 11.93 -12.16 9.21
N TYR A 163 12.09 -10.85 9.12
CA TYR A 163 13.19 -10.22 8.38
C TYR A 163 14.34 -9.88 9.32
N LYS A 164 15.51 -10.51 9.13
CA LYS A 164 16.73 -10.25 9.90
C LYS A 164 17.78 -9.53 9.06
N GLY A 165 18.48 -8.58 9.68
CA GLY A 165 19.50 -7.74 9.03
C GLY A 165 18.90 -6.52 8.34
N ILE A 166 19.64 -5.40 8.36
CA ILE A 166 19.17 -4.08 7.92
C ILE A 166 18.62 -4.12 6.49
N GLU A 167 19.35 -4.77 5.57
CA GLU A 167 18.95 -4.90 4.17
C GLU A 167 17.60 -5.60 4.01
N ASN A 168 17.35 -6.68 4.76
CA ASN A 168 16.08 -7.41 4.67
C ASN A 168 14.94 -6.67 5.37
N MET A 169 15.21 -5.98 6.48
CA MET A 169 14.21 -5.17 7.18
C MET A 169 13.73 -3.99 6.33
N LYS A 170 14.57 -3.46 5.43
CA LYS A 170 14.21 -2.39 4.50
C LYS A 170 13.47 -2.86 3.23
N LYS A 171 13.18 -4.16 3.07
CA LYS A 171 12.49 -4.67 1.87
C LYS A 171 10.99 -4.40 1.87
N TYR A 172 10.33 -4.47 3.03
CA TYR A 172 8.87 -4.42 3.14
C TYR A 172 8.41 -3.52 4.29
N GLY A 173 7.12 -3.20 4.31
CA GLY A 173 6.47 -2.43 5.37
C GLY A 173 7.11 -1.06 5.61
N HIS A 174 7.13 -0.64 6.87
CA HIS A 174 7.66 0.67 7.24
C HIS A 174 9.17 0.81 6.94
N GLY A 175 9.94 -0.28 6.90
CA GLY A 175 11.37 -0.23 6.58
C GLY A 175 11.61 0.16 5.12
N SER A 176 10.78 -0.35 4.22
CA SER A 176 10.74 0.07 2.81
C SER A 176 10.25 1.50 2.65
N LEU A 177 9.21 1.89 3.41
CA LEU A 177 8.76 3.29 3.46
C LEU A 177 9.89 4.23 3.89
N CYS A 178 10.62 3.89 4.96
CA CYS A 178 11.74 4.68 5.47
C CYS A 178 12.82 4.86 4.39
N LYS A 179 13.19 3.77 3.70
CA LYS A 179 14.12 3.82 2.56
C LYS A 179 13.62 4.77 1.46
N VAL A 180 12.36 4.65 1.05
CA VAL A 180 11.76 5.49 -0.01
C VAL A 180 11.74 6.96 0.39
N VAL A 181 11.36 7.28 1.64
CA VAL A 181 11.35 8.66 2.16
C VAL A 181 12.75 9.25 2.13
N GLN A 182 13.78 8.49 2.55
CA GLN A 182 15.18 8.92 2.48
C GLN A 182 15.64 9.22 1.05
N GLU A 183 15.24 8.38 0.07
CA GLU A 183 15.55 8.60 -1.35
C GLU A 183 14.87 9.86 -1.92
N VAL A 184 13.65 10.19 -1.47
CA VAL A 184 12.88 11.33 -1.98
C VAL A 184 13.29 12.64 -1.30
N CYS A 185 13.50 12.62 0.02
CA CYS A 185 13.79 13.82 0.81
C CYS A 185 15.29 14.17 0.89
N GLY A 186 16.17 13.29 0.42
CA GLY A 186 17.62 13.44 0.51
C GLY A 186 18.19 13.11 1.90
N PRO A 187 19.53 13.05 2.03
CA PRO A 187 20.22 12.76 3.30
C PRO A 187 20.23 14.01 4.18
N ASN A 188 19.07 14.44 4.69
CA ASN A 188 19.06 15.42 5.77
C ASN A 188 19.45 14.70 7.08
N GLU A 189 20.50 15.18 7.75
CA GLU A 189 21.07 14.61 8.98
C GLU A 189 20.09 14.56 10.18
N ASN A 190 18.92 15.20 10.06
CA ASN A 190 17.82 15.14 11.03
C ASN A 190 16.93 13.89 10.85
N LEU A 191 17.56 12.76 10.52
CA LEU A 191 16.93 11.58 9.93
C LEU A 191 15.85 10.98 10.85
N ILE A 192 14.62 10.94 10.34
CA ILE A 192 13.49 10.18 10.89
C ILE A 192 13.93 8.72 11.09
N ARG A 193 14.32 8.38 12.32
CA ARG A 193 14.77 7.04 12.72
C ARG A 193 13.53 6.22 13.08
N MET A 194 12.81 5.73 12.07
CA MET A 194 11.66 4.84 12.31
C MET A 194 12.19 3.46 12.72
N SER A 195 12.16 3.16 14.01
CA SER A 195 12.43 1.82 14.53
C SER A 195 11.28 0.88 14.17
N THR A 196 11.62 -0.40 14.04
CA THR A 196 10.79 -1.43 13.40
C THR A 196 9.47 -1.77 14.09
N TYR A 197 9.29 -1.25 15.30
CA TYR A 197 8.07 -1.04 16.04
C TYR A 197 8.38 0.23 16.85
N LEU A 198 7.49 1.22 16.91
CA LEU A 198 7.83 2.50 17.59
C LEU A 198 7.68 2.35 19.11
N THR A 199 8.36 1.35 19.68
CA THR A 199 8.49 1.14 21.14
C THR A 199 9.55 2.04 21.73
N SER A 200 10.49 2.55 20.92
CA SER A 200 11.49 3.51 21.37
C SER A 200 11.75 4.58 20.30
N LEU A 201 11.60 5.85 20.69
CA LEU A 201 11.89 7.01 19.84
C LEU A 201 13.10 7.74 20.42
N TYR A 202 14.13 7.93 19.60
CA TYR A 202 15.35 8.67 19.96
C TYR A 202 15.42 9.91 19.09
N LEU A 203 15.17 11.07 19.68
CA LEU A 203 15.33 12.37 19.02
C LEU A 203 16.52 13.03 19.72
N LYS A 204 17.67 13.01 19.04
CA LYS A 204 18.88 13.69 19.52
C LYS A 204 19.23 14.79 18.54
N ASN A 205 19.51 15.98 19.06
CA ASN A 205 19.82 17.21 18.32
C ASN A 205 18.73 17.57 17.30
N VAL A 206 17.45 17.45 17.68
CA VAL A 206 16.37 17.92 16.82
C VAL A 206 15.99 19.32 17.28
N ASP A 207 16.23 20.32 16.44
CA ASP A 207 15.73 21.68 16.67
C ASP A 207 14.19 21.68 16.56
N LEU A 208 13.56 21.40 17.71
CA LEU A 208 12.13 21.37 17.93
C LEU A 208 11.66 22.78 18.30
N ASN A 209 11.50 23.62 17.29
CA ASN A 209 10.74 24.85 17.49
C ASN A 209 9.29 24.54 17.96
N PRO A 210 8.55 25.52 18.51
CA PRO A 210 7.24 25.26 19.13
C PRO A 210 6.24 24.52 18.21
N ALA A 211 6.20 24.87 16.92
CA ALA A 211 5.32 24.21 15.96
C ALA A 211 5.70 22.74 15.68
N ARG A 212 7.00 22.43 15.67
CA ARG A 212 7.49 21.04 15.53
C ARG A 212 7.28 20.24 16.80
N GLY A 213 7.43 20.87 17.97
CA GLY A 213 7.13 20.28 19.27
C GLY A 213 5.66 19.89 19.42
N GLU A 214 4.73 20.76 18.98
CA GLU A 214 3.29 20.49 18.99
C GLU A 214 2.90 19.34 18.05
N ALA A 215 3.43 19.34 16.81
CA ALA A 215 3.20 18.25 15.86
C ALA A 215 3.76 16.91 16.36
N LEU A 216 4.92 16.94 17.03
CA LEU A 216 5.50 15.76 17.66
C LEU A 216 4.65 15.27 18.83
N ALA A 217 4.17 16.17 19.70
CA ALA A 217 3.31 15.83 20.82
C ALA A 217 1.98 15.21 20.35
N GLU A 218 1.37 15.75 19.28
CA GLU A 218 0.18 15.16 18.66
C GLU A 218 0.42 13.78 18.04
N ALA A 219 1.60 13.56 17.44
CA ALA A 219 1.98 12.28 16.88
C ALA A 219 2.24 11.23 17.97
N LEU A 220 2.84 11.66 19.10
CA LEU A 220 3.07 10.84 20.29
C LEU A 220 1.77 10.51 21.03
N HIS A 221 0.82 11.45 21.12
CA HIS A 221 -0.47 11.26 21.77
C HIS A 221 -1.30 10.14 21.13
N ARG A 222 -1.15 9.93 19.81
CA ARG A 222 -1.83 8.85 19.06
C ARG A 222 -1.06 7.52 19.06
N ASN A 223 0.12 7.47 19.68
CA ASN A 223 0.96 6.27 19.71
C ASN A 223 0.70 5.47 20.99
N THR A 224 0.07 4.30 20.85
CA THR A 224 -0.25 3.40 21.97
C THR A 224 0.85 2.38 22.27
N THR A 225 1.98 2.43 21.56
CA THR A 225 3.02 1.39 21.57
C THR A 225 4.38 1.85 22.09
N LEU A 226 4.56 3.15 22.32
CA LEU A 226 5.83 3.73 22.74
C LEU A 226 6.07 3.50 24.24
N ASN A 227 7.18 2.84 24.58
CA ASN A 227 7.55 2.51 25.96
C ASN A 227 8.82 3.24 26.44
N HIS A 228 9.56 3.88 25.53
CA HIS A 228 10.77 4.64 25.84
C HIS A 228 10.90 5.84 24.90
N LEU A 229 11.09 7.03 25.48
CA LEU A 229 11.35 8.27 24.74
C LEU A 229 12.65 8.87 25.29
N ASP A 230 13.66 9.05 24.43
CA ASP A 230 14.92 9.69 24.80
C ASP A 230 15.03 11.04 24.09
N LEU A 231 14.92 12.12 24.88
CA LEU A 231 15.07 13.53 24.50
C LEU A 231 16.32 14.15 25.17
N SER A 232 17.27 13.33 25.63
CA SER A 232 18.33 13.75 26.57
C SER A 232 19.27 14.86 26.07
N SER A 233 19.36 15.12 24.77
CA SER A 233 20.09 16.29 24.24
C SER A 233 19.26 17.56 24.20
N ASP A 234 17.94 17.44 24.07
CA ASP A 234 17.05 18.59 23.89
C ASP A 234 16.67 19.17 25.25
N ALA A 235 16.86 18.42 26.35
CA ALA A 235 16.62 18.88 27.72
C ALA A 235 17.60 19.98 28.18
N GLU A 236 18.87 19.95 27.73
CA GLU A 236 19.84 21.03 28.03
C GLU A 236 19.47 22.31 27.29
N ASP A 237 19.09 22.22 26.02
CA ASP A 237 18.64 23.38 25.22
C ASP A 237 17.27 23.91 25.66
N LEU A 238 16.32 23.04 26.03
CA LEU A 238 15.04 23.47 26.62
C LEU A 238 15.26 24.14 27.99
N MET A 239 16.14 23.59 28.85
CA MET A 239 16.46 24.22 30.13
C MET A 239 17.21 25.54 29.97
N ASN A 240 18.08 25.67 28.96
CA ASN A 240 18.79 26.92 28.69
C ASN A 240 17.85 28.00 28.14
N ASN A 241 16.87 27.64 27.31
CA ASN A 241 15.85 28.55 26.80
C ASN A 241 14.79 28.92 27.86
N LEU A 242 14.42 28.00 28.76
CA LEU A 242 13.49 28.31 29.86
C LEU A 242 14.12 29.21 30.93
N LYS A 243 15.45 29.14 31.12
CA LYS A 243 16.20 30.04 32.00
C LYS A 243 16.37 31.45 31.42
N SER A 244 16.36 31.62 30.10
CA SER A 244 16.44 32.92 29.45
C SER A 244 15.08 33.62 29.34
N GLU A 245 13.96 32.89 29.33
CA GLU A 245 12.61 33.44 29.16
C GLU A 245 11.72 33.47 30.43
N GLY A 246 12.21 33.02 31.59
CA GLY A 246 11.55 33.28 32.88
C GLY A 246 10.20 32.58 33.11
N GLY A 247 9.95 31.44 32.46
CA GLY A 247 8.68 30.70 32.57
C GLY A 247 8.61 29.68 33.71
N THR A 248 7.59 29.77 34.56
CA THR A 248 7.23 28.81 35.62
C THR A 248 6.85 27.42 35.07
N MET A 249 7.43 26.37 35.66
CA MET A 249 7.08 24.97 35.39
C MET A 249 5.62 24.65 35.71
N LEU A 250 4.88 24.11 34.74
CA LEU A 250 3.65 23.34 34.99
C LEU A 250 4.04 21.87 35.16
N SER A 251 3.78 21.33 36.35
CA SER A 251 3.94 19.92 36.68
C SER A 251 2.89 19.07 35.97
N LEU A 252 3.34 18.00 35.30
CA LEU A 252 2.51 16.85 34.96
C LEU A 252 2.25 15.99 36.20
#